data_AF-A0A821N7Z9-F1
#
_entry.id   AF-A0A821N7Z9-F1
#
_cell.length_a   1.000
_cell.length_b   1.000
_cell.length_c   1.000
_cell.angle_alpha   90.00
_cell.angle_beta   90.00
_cell.angle_gamma   90.00
#
_symmetry.space_group_name_H-M   'P 1'
#
loop_
_entity.id
_entity.type
_entity.pdbx_description
1 polymer ?
#
loop_
_entity_poly.entity_id
_entity_poly.type
_entity_poly.pdbx_seq_one_letter_code
_entity_poly.pdbx_strand_id
1 'polypeptide(L)'
;SSQQHLSTTVLSANESDANTDPVAHQKALNALLIQQVQKSLGGRVKLIWTGAAPLSLTVLQFLRHASGAHVIEGYGQTECSGLSTCQLLRDPSVGHIGVPAHCNMIKLVDVPDMQYFAKDNAGEICIKGPNVLKGYYRDEEKTREVIDREGWLHTGDI
;
A
#
# COMPACT_ATOMS: atom_id res chain seq x y z
N SER A 1 -17.59 30.06 0.11
CA SER A 1 -17.75 30.86 -1.13
C SER A 1 -17.13 30.19 -2.35
N SER A 2 -15.95 29.56 -2.24
CA SER A 2 -15.25 28.89 -3.36
C SER A 2 -15.85 27.56 -3.84
N GLN A 3 -16.52 26.78 -2.99
CA GLN A 3 -17.21 25.54 -3.42
C GLN A 3 -18.46 25.80 -4.27
N GLN A 4 -19.23 26.85 -3.96
CA GLN A 4 -20.42 27.22 -4.74
C GLN A 4 -20.05 27.73 -6.13
N HIS A 5 -18.99 28.52 -6.24
CA HIS A 5 -18.56 29.06 -7.54
C HIS A 5 -18.08 27.97 -8.50
N LEU A 6 -17.44 26.92 -7.98
CA LEU A 6 -16.94 25.78 -8.75
C LEU A 6 -18.07 24.83 -9.18
N SER A 7 -19.06 24.56 -8.32
CA SER A 7 -20.25 23.81 -8.72
C SER A 7 -20.99 24.51 -9.87
N THR A 8 -21.06 25.84 -9.86
CA THR A 8 -21.60 26.63 -10.97
C THR A 8 -20.75 26.54 -12.23
N THR A 9 -19.41 26.48 -12.13
CA THR A 9 -18.54 26.28 -13.30
C THR A 9 -18.71 24.91 -13.95
N VAL A 10 -18.80 23.85 -13.14
CA VAL A 10 -19.05 22.48 -13.61
C VAL A 10 -20.44 22.36 -14.25
N LEU A 11 -21.45 23.02 -13.67
CA LEU A 11 -22.80 23.08 -14.24
C LEU A 11 -22.89 23.98 -15.49
N SER A 12 -22.13 25.07 -15.57
CA SER A 12 -22.13 25.96 -16.74
C SER A 12 -21.43 25.36 -17.96
N ALA A 13 -20.50 24.41 -17.75
CA ALA A 13 -19.91 23.62 -18.82
C ALA A 13 -20.88 22.54 -19.36
N ASN A 14 -21.99 22.25 -18.66
CA ASN A 14 -22.96 21.24 -19.10
C ASN A 14 -23.87 21.73 -20.24
N GLU A 15 -24.11 23.04 -20.39
CA GLU A 15 -25.11 23.53 -21.36
C GLU A 15 -24.52 23.93 -22.72
N SER A 16 -23.25 24.33 -22.81
CA SER A 16 -22.63 24.74 -24.08
C SER A 16 -21.97 23.61 -24.87
N ASP A 17 -21.54 22.53 -24.19
CA ASP A 17 -20.67 21.50 -24.78
C ASP A 17 -21.41 20.17 -25.06
N ALA A 18 -22.73 20.13 -24.84
CA ALA A 18 -23.56 18.94 -25.05
C ALA A 18 -23.68 18.49 -26.52
N ASN A 19 -23.04 19.20 -27.47
CA ASN A 19 -22.97 18.85 -28.89
C ASN A 19 -21.61 18.26 -29.31
N THR A 20 -20.76 17.89 -28.34
CA THR A 20 -19.41 17.37 -28.58
C THR A 20 -19.35 15.87 -28.31
N ASP A 21 -18.46 15.15 -29.01
CA ASP A 21 -18.19 13.72 -28.83
C ASP A 21 -18.31 13.28 -27.34
N PRO A 22 -19.25 12.39 -27.00
CA PRO A 22 -19.49 11.95 -25.62
C PRO A 22 -18.24 11.46 -24.90
N VAL A 23 -17.28 10.89 -25.64
CA VAL A 23 -16.00 10.43 -25.10
C VAL A 23 -15.11 11.62 -24.71
N ALA A 24 -15.10 12.68 -25.51
CA ALA A 24 -14.35 13.90 -25.22
C ALA A 24 -14.92 14.63 -23.99
N HIS A 25 -16.25 14.70 -23.87
CA HIS A 25 -16.93 15.28 -22.71
C HIS A 25 -16.60 14.50 -21.43
N GLN A 26 -16.70 13.17 -21.44
CA GLN A 26 -16.35 12.34 -20.29
C GLN A 26 -14.88 12.49 -19.87
N LYS A 27 -13.95 12.59 -20.84
CA LYS A 27 -12.53 12.84 -20.57
C LYS A 27 -12.31 14.19 -19.89
N ALA A 28 -12.98 15.24 -20.35
CA ALA A 28 -12.87 16.57 -19.75
C ALA A 28 -13.38 16.58 -18.30
N LEU A 29 -14.55 15.96 -18.04
CA LEU A 29 -15.10 15.84 -16.70
C LEU A 29 -14.14 15.06 -15.76
N ASN A 30 -13.62 13.92 -16.22
CA ASN A 30 -12.66 13.13 -15.45
C ASN A 30 -11.39 13.93 -15.12
N ALA A 31 -10.88 14.72 -16.08
CA ALA A 31 -9.71 15.55 -15.85
C ALA A 31 -9.96 16.62 -14.76
N LEU A 32 -11.14 17.26 -14.76
CA LEU A 32 -11.52 18.23 -13.73
C LEU A 32 -11.63 17.58 -12.34
N LEU A 33 -12.25 16.40 -12.26
CA LEU A 33 -12.36 15.65 -11.00
C LEU A 33 -10.98 15.25 -10.45
N ILE A 34 -10.09 14.74 -11.31
CA ILE A 34 -8.71 14.39 -10.91
C ILE A 34 -7.97 15.64 -10.42
N GLN A 35 -8.07 16.77 -11.13
CA GLN A 35 -7.45 18.03 -10.69
C GLN A 35 -8.00 18.50 -9.33
N GLN A 36 -9.29 18.31 -9.07
CA GLN A 36 -9.90 18.63 -7.79
C GLN A 36 -9.33 17.75 -6.66
N VAL A 37 -9.17 16.45 -6.88
CA VAL A 37 -8.54 15.52 -5.92
C VAL A 37 -7.07 15.89 -5.69
N GLN A 38 -6.32 16.19 -6.75
CA GLN A 38 -4.92 16.60 -6.62
C GLN A 38 -4.79 17.90 -5.83
N LYS A 39 -5.67 18.88 -6.06
CA LYS A 39 -5.71 20.14 -5.31
C LYS A 39 -6.08 19.92 -3.85
N SER A 40 -7.03 19.02 -3.54
CA SER A 40 -7.39 18.73 -2.15
C SER A 40 -6.24 18.06 -1.36
N LEU A 41 -5.39 17.30 -2.05
CA LEU A 41 -4.13 16.76 -1.51
C LEU A 41 -2.99 17.81 -1.42
N GLY A 42 -3.22 19.06 -1.85
CA GLY A 42 -2.24 20.15 -1.81
C GLY A 42 -1.43 20.35 -3.09
N GLY A 43 -1.71 19.59 -4.16
CA GLY A 43 -1.20 19.82 -5.52
C GLY A 43 0.29 19.52 -5.78
N ARG A 44 1.04 19.10 -4.75
CA ARG A 44 2.49 18.81 -4.85
C ARG A 44 2.89 17.45 -4.28
N VAL A 45 1.92 16.60 -3.97
CA VAL A 45 2.18 15.23 -3.50
C VAL A 45 2.79 14.43 -4.65
N LYS A 46 3.94 13.81 -4.40
CA LYS A 46 4.66 12.98 -5.39
C LYS A 46 4.69 11.51 -5.01
N LEU A 47 4.55 11.22 -3.72
CA LEU A 47 4.62 9.88 -3.15
C LEU A 47 3.56 9.76 -2.06
N ILE A 48 2.83 8.66 -2.11
CA ILE A 48 1.95 8.16 -1.06
C ILE A 48 2.46 6.78 -0.69
N TRP A 49 2.75 6.57 0.59
CA TRP A 49 3.18 5.29 1.11
C TRP A 49 2.05 4.72 1.95
N THR A 50 1.61 3.50 1.64
CA THR A 50 0.62 2.75 2.43
C THR A 50 1.25 1.51 3.06
N GLY A 51 0.76 1.12 4.23
CA GLY A 51 1.25 -0.05 4.97
C GLY A 51 0.39 -0.32 6.20
N ALA A 52 0.87 -1.20 7.08
CA ALA A 52 0.22 -1.68 8.30
C ALA A 52 -1.06 -2.54 8.10
N ALA A 53 -1.83 -2.29 7.04
CA ALA A 53 -3.01 -3.09 6.71
C ALA A 53 -3.14 -3.24 5.18
N PRO A 54 -3.71 -4.37 4.70
CA PRO A 54 -3.91 -4.59 3.28
C PRO A 54 -4.88 -3.55 2.70
N LEU A 55 -4.46 -2.90 1.63
CA LEU A 55 -5.30 -1.98 0.87
C LEU A 55 -6.08 -2.78 -0.19
N SER A 56 -7.38 -2.49 -0.35
CA SER A 56 -8.12 -3.13 -1.43
C SER A 56 -7.60 -2.67 -2.80
N LEU A 57 -7.56 -3.59 -3.76
CA LEU A 57 -7.05 -3.30 -5.12
C LEU A 57 -7.78 -2.12 -5.76
N THR A 58 -9.09 -2.01 -5.54
CA THR A 58 -9.91 -0.90 -6.03
C THR A 58 -9.47 0.44 -5.46
N VAL A 59 -9.17 0.51 -4.16
CA VAL A 59 -8.70 1.75 -3.52
C VAL A 59 -7.28 2.09 -3.97
N LEU A 60 -6.38 1.11 -4.06
CA LEU A 60 -5.03 1.31 -4.57
C LEU A 60 -5.05 1.89 -6.00
N GLN A 61 -5.83 1.27 -6.88
CA GLN A 61 -5.98 1.72 -8.26
C GLN A 61 -6.57 3.13 -8.29
N PHE A 62 -7.63 3.41 -7.55
CA PHE A 62 -8.20 4.75 -7.47
C PHE A 62 -7.16 5.79 -7.04
N LEU A 63 -6.40 5.53 -5.97
CA LEU A 63 -5.37 6.44 -5.48
C LEU A 63 -4.26 6.67 -6.52
N ARG A 64 -3.79 5.62 -7.20
CA ARG A 64 -2.77 5.75 -8.26
C ARG A 64 -3.25 6.63 -9.42
N HIS A 65 -4.51 6.51 -9.82
CA HIS A 65 -5.06 7.31 -10.92
C HIS A 65 -5.41 8.74 -10.50
N ALA A 66 -6.02 8.91 -9.33
CA ALA A 66 -6.59 10.19 -8.91
C ALA A 66 -5.56 11.13 -8.26
N SER A 67 -4.56 10.60 -7.56
CA SER A 67 -3.61 11.42 -6.81
C SER A 67 -2.53 12.10 -7.66
N GLY A 68 -2.25 11.56 -8.86
CA GLY A 68 -1.08 11.98 -9.65
C GLY A 68 0.27 11.66 -8.99
N ALA A 69 0.28 10.91 -7.89
CA ALA A 69 1.46 10.53 -7.13
C ALA A 69 1.79 9.05 -7.33
N HIS A 70 3.03 8.67 -7.05
CA HIS A 70 3.38 7.26 -6.89
C HIS A 70 2.76 6.73 -5.60
N VAL A 71 1.96 5.67 -5.69
CA VAL A 71 1.39 4.98 -4.52
C VAL A 71 2.08 3.64 -4.38
N ILE A 72 2.83 3.48 -3.30
CA ILE A 72 3.58 2.26 -2.99
C ILE A 72 3.07 1.62 -1.70
N GLU A 73 3.03 0.30 -1.69
CA GLU A 73 2.70 -0.49 -0.51
C GLU A 73 3.98 -1.03 0.14
N GLY A 74 3.99 -1.08 1.46
CA GLY A 74 5.01 -1.78 2.23
C GLY A 74 4.39 -2.57 3.36
N TYR A 75 5.07 -3.66 3.73
CA TYR A 75 4.69 -4.51 4.85
C TYR A 75 5.79 -4.53 5.89
N GLY A 76 5.36 -4.67 7.13
CA GLY A 76 6.17 -4.90 8.29
C GLY A 76 5.37 -4.59 9.55
N GLN A 77 6.01 -4.82 10.69
CA GLN A 77 5.42 -4.78 12.01
C GLN A 77 6.37 -4.09 13.00
N THR A 78 5.88 -3.83 14.21
CA THR A 78 6.67 -3.13 15.24
C THR A 78 7.93 -3.93 15.60
N GLU A 79 7.79 -5.25 15.62
CA GLU A 79 8.78 -6.28 15.88
C GLU A 79 9.93 -6.31 14.87
N CYS A 80 9.80 -5.66 13.72
CA CYS A 80 10.87 -5.49 12.73
C CYS A 80 11.19 -4.02 12.45
N SER A 81 10.92 -3.13 13.41
CA SER A 81 11.13 -1.68 13.31
C SER A 81 10.38 -1.04 12.13
N GLY A 82 9.23 -1.58 11.76
CA GLY A 82 8.29 -1.00 10.81
C GLY A 82 8.32 -1.59 9.40
N LEU A 83 9.45 -1.54 8.69
CA LEU A 83 9.51 -1.95 7.28
C LEU A 83 10.29 -3.26 7.09
N SER A 84 9.70 -4.20 6.37
CA SER A 84 10.31 -5.48 5.97
C SER A 84 10.28 -5.72 4.47
N THR A 85 9.21 -5.30 3.80
CA THR A 85 9.12 -5.32 2.33
C THR A 85 8.54 -4.01 1.81
N CYS A 86 8.91 -3.65 0.58
CA CYS A 86 8.36 -2.47 -0.08
C CYS A 86 8.26 -2.68 -1.59
N GLN A 87 7.19 -2.16 -2.20
CA GLN A 87 7.07 -2.06 -3.64
C GLN A 87 8.15 -1.11 -4.20
N LEU A 88 8.67 -1.45 -5.37
CA LEU A 88 9.62 -0.58 -6.06
C LEU A 88 8.90 0.67 -6.57
N LEU A 89 9.61 1.81 -6.54
CA LEU A 89 9.07 3.05 -7.07
C LEU A 89 8.77 2.85 -8.58
N ARG A 90 7.54 3.17 -8.99
CA ARG A 90 7.02 2.99 -10.36
C ARG A 90 6.67 1.57 -10.76
N ASP A 91 6.68 0.61 -9.84
CA ASP A 91 6.15 -0.72 -10.10
C ASP A 91 4.63 -0.66 -10.39
N PRO A 92 4.17 -1.06 -11.60
CA PRO A 92 2.76 -1.01 -11.93
C PRO A 92 1.96 -2.20 -11.37
N SER A 93 2.61 -3.28 -10.90
CA SER A 93 1.87 -4.43 -10.36
C SER A 93 1.13 -4.08 -9.07
N VAL A 94 0.12 -4.90 -8.76
CA VAL A 94 -0.81 -4.73 -7.65
C VAL A 94 -1.01 -6.07 -6.95
N GLY A 95 -1.44 -6.05 -5.69
CA GLY A 95 -1.72 -7.27 -4.93
C GLY A 95 -0.47 -7.94 -4.37
N HIS A 96 0.61 -7.20 -4.16
CA HIS A 96 1.84 -7.69 -3.54
C HIS A 96 2.47 -6.59 -2.68
N ILE A 97 3.18 -6.99 -1.63
CA ILE A 97 3.86 -6.09 -0.66
C ILE A 97 5.30 -5.74 -1.07
N GLY A 98 5.67 -6.06 -2.31
CA GLY A 98 6.98 -5.79 -2.89
C GLY A 98 8.08 -6.74 -2.46
N VAL A 99 9.32 -6.28 -2.57
CA VAL A 99 10.54 -7.08 -2.34
C VAL A 99 11.08 -6.85 -0.92
N PRO A 100 11.88 -7.79 -0.38
CA PRO A 100 12.55 -7.58 0.91
C PRO A 100 13.34 -6.27 0.95
N ALA A 101 13.25 -5.56 2.08
CA ALA A 101 14.12 -4.44 2.36
C ALA A 101 15.59 -4.91 2.42
N HIS A 102 16.53 -4.03 2.08
CA HIS A 102 17.96 -4.38 1.97
C HIS A 102 18.57 -5.04 3.23
N CYS A 103 18.01 -4.76 4.40
CA CYS A 103 18.46 -5.33 5.66
C CYS A 103 17.79 -6.66 6.01
N ASN A 104 16.78 -7.10 5.26
CA ASN A 104 15.96 -8.26 5.59
C ASN A 104 16.21 -9.46 4.69
N MET A 105 16.27 -10.62 5.32
CA MET A 105 16.04 -11.93 4.70
C MET A 105 14.62 -12.36 5.05
N ILE A 106 13.93 -12.98 4.10
CA ILE A 106 12.56 -13.47 4.26
C ILE A 106 12.50 -14.92 3.77
N LYS A 107 11.79 -15.77 4.51
CA LYS A 107 11.47 -17.15 4.13
C LYS A 107 10.00 -17.43 4.43
N LEU A 108 9.43 -18.44 3.77
CA LEU A 108 8.14 -19.02 4.15
C LEU A 108 8.40 -20.29 4.98
N VAL A 109 7.63 -20.46 6.05
CA VAL A 109 7.64 -21.65 6.91
C VAL A 109 6.28 -22.32 6.84
N ASP A 110 6.27 -23.66 6.82
CA ASP A 110 5.03 -24.42 6.77
C ASP A 110 4.16 -24.17 8.03
N VAL A 111 2.85 -24.08 7.84
CA VAL A 111 1.85 -24.03 8.91
C VAL A 111 0.87 -25.18 8.71
N PRO A 112 1.24 -26.42 9.10
CA PRO A 112 0.46 -27.62 8.80
C PRO A 112 -0.97 -27.59 9.35
N ASP A 113 -1.18 -26.98 10.52
CA ASP A 113 -2.48 -26.86 11.18
C ASP A 113 -3.48 -26.04 10.36
N MET A 114 -2.98 -25.13 9.51
CA MET A 114 -3.78 -24.30 8.59
C MET A 114 -3.67 -24.75 7.13
N GLN A 115 -2.99 -25.88 6.86
CA GLN A 115 -2.78 -26.42 5.51
C GLN A 115 -1.99 -25.48 4.57
N TYR A 116 -1.10 -24.65 5.11
CA TYR A 116 -0.17 -23.83 4.32
C TYR A 116 1.21 -24.48 4.26
N PHE A 117 1.75 -24.66 3.05
CA PHE A 117 3.07 -25.25 2.81
C PHE A 117 3.92 -24.39 1.88
N ALA A 118 5.15 -24.08 2.29
CA ALA A 118 6.07 -23.21 1.56
C ALA A 118 6.36 -23.72 0.14
N LYS A 119 6.32 -25.03 -0.07
CA LYS A 119 6.43 -25.67 -1.40
C LYS A 119 5.35 -25.23 -2.38
N ASP A 120 4.20 -24.82 -1.87
CA ASP A 120 3.03 -24.34 -2.62
C ASP A 120 2.98 -22.80 -2.66
N ASN A 121 4.09 -22.13 -2.27
CA ASN A 121 4.20 -20.66 -2.11
C ASN A 121 3.21 -20.07 -1.09
N ALA A 122 2.85 -20.83 -0.06
CA ALA A 122 1.98 -20.35 1.02
C ALA A 122 2.50 -20.82 2.36
N GLY A 123 2.75 -19.94 3.31
CA GLY A 123 3.31 -20.30 4.61
C GLY A 123 3.53 -19.07 5.45
N GLU A 124 3.88 -19.26 6.71
CA GLU A 124 4.18 -18.14 7.58
C GLU A 124 5.39 -17.35 7.05
N ILE A 125 5.23 -16.04 6.92
CA ILE A 125 6.31 -15.12 6.61
C ILE A 125 7.25 -15.07 7.82
N CYS A 126 8.52 -15.41 7.64
CA CYS A 126 9.54 -15.29 8.68
C CYS A 126 10.63 -14.31 8.25
N ILE A 127 11.03 -13.41 9.15
CA ILE A 127 11.93 -12.30 8.84
C ILE A 127 13.18 -12.37 9.70
N LYS A 128 14.35 -12.14 9.10
CA LYS A 128 15.62 -12.01 9.83
C LYS A 128 16.38 -10.80 9.32
N GLY A 129 16.94 -10.01 10.23
CA GLY A 129 17.68 -8.81 9.89
C GLY A 129 18.05 -7.98 11.12
N PRO A 130 18.92 -6.96 10.97
CA PRO A 130 19.34 -6.09 12.07
C PRO A 130 18.23 -5.16 12.59
N ASN A 131 17.11 -5.05 11.87
CA ASN A 131 15.91 -4.30 12.26
C ASN A 131 14.91 -5.13 13.09
N VAL A 132 15.11 -6.44 13.20
CA VAL A 132 14.28 -7.29 14.09
C VAL A 132 14.55 -6.92 15.55
N LEU A 133 13.49 -6.86 16.35
CA LEU A 133 13.57 -6.54 17.77
C LEU A 133 14.51 -7.51 18.48
N LYS A 134 15.13 -7.04 19.56
CA LYS A 134 15.94 -7.91 20.43
C LYS A 134 15.09 -8.79 21.35
N GLY A 135 13.83 -8.41 21.54
CA GLY A 135 12.86 -9.04 22.41
C GLY A 135 11.93 -8.02 23.05
N TYR A 136 10.87 -8.52 23.65
CA TYR A 136 9.92 -7.73 24.43
C TYR A 136 10.50 -7.36 25.79
N TYR A 137 10.22 -6.15 26.25
CA TYR A 137 10.77 -5.63 27.50
C TYR A 137 10.26 -6.42 28.71
N ARG A 138 11.18 -7.07 29.44
CA ARG A 138 10.89 -7.93 30.61
C ARG A 138 9.96 -9.11 30.33
N ASP A 139 9.87 -9.54 29.08
CA ASP A 139 9.01 -10.64 28.65
C ASP A 139 9.80 -11.59 27.75
N GLU A 140 10.67 -12.37 28.37
CA GLU A 140 11.51 -13.34 27.65
C GLU A 140 10.71 -14.51 27.09
N GLU A 141 9.56 -14.83 27.70
CA GLU A 141 8.67 -15.88 27.23
C GLU A 141 8.12 -15.52 25.85
N LYS A 142 7.45 -14.37 25.73
CA LYS A 142 6.98 -13.89 24.42
C LYS A 142 8.09 -13.63 23.43
N THR A 143 9.28 -13.24 23.90
CA THR A 143 10.44 -13.08 23.02
C THR A 143 10.82 -14.39 22.35
N ARG A 144 10.83 -15.50 23.10
CA ARG A 144 11.14 -16.83 22.58
C ARG A 144 10.01 -17.45 21.77
N GLU A 145 8.77 -16.98 21.96
CA GLU A 145 7.64 -17.36 21.13
C GLU A 145 7.76 -16.81 19.71
N VAL A 146 8.19 -15.54 19.57
CA VAL A 146 8.25 -14.88 18.25
C VAL A 146 9.63 -14.95 17.60
N ILE A 147 10.72 -15.13 18.35
CA ILE A 147 12.08 -15.24 17.79
C ILE A 147 12.63 -16.65 18.02
N ASP A 148 12.92 -17.35 16.93
CA ASP A 148 13.50 -18.69 17.00
C ASP A 148 15.00 -18.69 17.38
N ARG A 149 15.57 -19.88 17.59
CA ARG A 149 16.98 -20.05 17.97
C ARG A 149 17.97 -19.60 16.88
N GLU A 150 17.51 -19.52 15.64
CA GLU A 150 18.31 -19.04 14.52
C GLU A 150 18.16 -17.52 14.32
N GLY A 151 17.31 -16.85 15.10
CA GLY A 151 17.06 -15.41 15.03
C GLY A 151 16.05 -15.00 13.96
N TRP A 152 15.17 -15.90 13.52
CA TRP A 152 14.02 -15.54 12.70
C TRP A 152 12.86 -15.08 13.57
N LEU A 153 12.28 -13.94 13.18
CA LEU A 153 11.00 -13.48 13.66
C LEU A 153 9.88 -14.23 12.92
N HIS A 154 9.09 -14.97 13.68
CA HIS A 154 7.80 -15.55 13.29
C HIS A 154 6.74 -14.44 13.34
N THR A 155 6.22 -14.07 12.17
CA THR A 155 5.34 -12.90 12.04
C THR A 155 3.89 -13.20 12.40
N GLY A 156 3.48 -14.47 12.34
CA GLY A 156 2.08 -14.88 12.40
C GLY A 156 1.25 -14.58 11.14
N ASP A 157 1.82 -13.92 10.12
CA ASP A 157 1.17 -13.63 8.85
C ASP A 157 1.47 -14.72 7.80
N ILE A 158 0.50 -15.00 6.94
CA ILE A 158 0.59 -15.98 5.83
C ILE A 158 0.78 -15.27 4.49
#